data_AF-A0A168NU74-F1
#
_entry.id   AF-A0A168NU74-F1
#
_cell.length_a   1.000
_cell.length_b   1.000
_cell.length_c   1.000
_cell.angle_alpha   90.00
_cell.angle_beta   90.00
_cell.angle_gamma   90.00
#
_symmetry.space_group_name_H-M   'P 1'
#
loop_
_entity.id
_entity.type
_entity.pdbx_description
1 polymer ?
#
loop_
_entity_poly.entity_id
_entity_poly.type
_entity_poly.pdbx_seq_one_letter_code
_entity_poly.pdbx_strand_id
1 'polypeptide(L)'
;MKAVWPINPLVSGLLDIHQDGTLYKRHTPQSISITTWDENQYYHYTTKKNRERTNALIKVDELMVQSFYHGRYDDSDRLVAVIHHDRFRSNCAINNLVPIFTIEQLQSYFVYRLKLIDGQHYRVAVSNKQEEYSLHMYLVSSKGSVFSLYNYARMAPTKTLYASYYLAPDYHEAPPKNPYRYVGGHVLVARAFISEMSPGKQVHHVDGNPCNNHVSNLRPMTPRDHLRLHRSLLPSFNNKVSFTSKLENTCGHCFQEIESGGVRCECKRYFCIEDVAIHCKTCWYFQNQHDPDFNRFYPCVAESANLSHISINQRGHVRKAGEQQLMKLDIVEGYETVRTNDMKTGKLVSYRVKRLVALTIKAKDRTNPNDVTI
;
A
#
# COMPACT_ATOMS: atom_id res chain seq x y z
N MET A 1 16.77 -20.49 21.27
CA MET A 1 16.46 -20.14 22.68
C MET A 1 15.02 -19.65 22.75
N LYS A 2 14.15 -20.29 23.54
CA LYS A 2 12.78 -19.80 23.79
C LYS A 2 12.84 -18.65 24.80
N ALA A 3 12.91 -17.42 24.31
CA ALA A 3 12.72 -16.26 25.17
C ALA A 3 11.22 -16.14 25.45
N VAL A 4 10.81 -16.40 26.70
CA VAL A 4 9.43 -16.26 27.16
C VAL A 4 9.28 -14.84 27.69
N TRP A 5 8.56 -13.99 26.95
CA TRP A 5 8.30 -12.61 27.35
C TRP A 5 6.92 -12.52 28.01
N PRO A 6 6.77 -11.79 29.14
CA PRO A 6 5.46 -11.57 29.72
C PRO A 6 4.60 -10.78 28.73
N ILE A 7 3.59 -11.46 28.18
CA ILE A 7 2.57 -10.86 27.33
C ILE A 7 1.79 -9.82 28.17
N ASN A 8 1.28 -8.78 27.50
CA ASN A 8 0.27 -7.83 27.98
C ASN A 8 -0.55 -8.43 29.16
N PRO A 9 -0.70 -7.71 30.30
CA PRO A 9 -1.27 -8.24 31.54
C PRO A 9 -2.62 -8.96 31.37
N LEU A 10 -3.39 -8.66 30.32
CA LEU A 10 -4.63 -9.34 29.95
C LEU A 10 -4.47 -10.83 29.57
N VAL A 11 -3.26 -11.28 29.24
CA VAL A 11 -2.96 -12.64 28.77
C VAL A 11 -1.84 -13.30 29.59
N SER A 12 -1.31 -12.58 30.59
CA SER A 12 -0.16 -13.05 31.37
C SER A 12 -0.46 -14.41 32.00
N GLY A 13 0.44 -15.37 31.76
CA GLY A 13 0.38 -16.71 32.35
C GLY A 13 -0.15 -17.83 31.45
N LEU A 14 -0.95 -17.52 30.42
CA LEU A 14 -1.62 -18.56 29.62
C LEU A 14 -0.99 -18.84 28.26
N LEU A 15 -0.45 -17.80 27.62
CA LEU A 15 0.08 -17.89 26.26
C LEU A 15 1.56 -17.49 26.24
N ASP A 16 2.28 -18.03 25.26
CA ASP A 16 3.62 -17.62 24.87
C ASP A 16 3.60 -17.23 23.38
N ILE A 17 4.33 -16.17 23.01
CA ILE A 17 4.43 -15.70 21.63
C ILE A 17 5.84 -15.88 21.09
N HIS A 18 5.96 -16.43 19.88
CA HIS A 18 7.23 -16.66 19.21
C HIS A 18 7.62 -15.49 18.30
N GLN A 19 8.91 -15.37 17.97
CA GLN A 19 9.45 -14.26 17.19
C GLN A 19 8.88 -14.16 15.77
N ASP A 20 8.29 -15.22 15.24
CA ASP A 20 7.66 -15.27 13.91
C ASP A 20 6.17 -14.85 13.91
N GLY A 21 5.64 -14.50 15.08
CA GLY A 21 4.22 -14.16 15.23
C GLY A 21 3.38 -15.25 15.87
N THR A 22 3.83 -16.51 15.94
CA THR A 22 3.03 -17.67 16.36
C THR A 22 2.73 -17.67 17.86
N LEU A 23 1.46 -17.85 18.25
CA LEU A 23 1.04 -18.03 19.64
C LEU A 23 0.90 -19.50 20.03
N TYR A 24 1.38 -19.82 21.23
CA TYR A 24 1.28 -21.12 21.88
C TYR A 24 0.57 -20.99 23.22
N LYS A 25 -0.13 -22.04 23.65
CA LYS A 25 -0.59 -22.15 25.04
C LYS A 25 0.57 -22.66 25.90
N ARG A 26 0.84 -22.03 27.05
CA ARG A 26 2.00 -22.40 27.88
C ARG A 26 1.99 -23.86 28.36
N HIS A 27 0.80 -24.41 28.59
CA HIS A 27 0.61 -25.77 29.09
C HIS A 27 0.31 -26.80 28.01
N THR A 28 0.18 -26.40 26.74
CA THR A 28 -0.03 -27.35 25.64
C THR A 28 0.76 -26.93 24.40
N PRO A 29 1.41 -27.86 23.67
CA PRO A 29 2.14 -27.53 22.43
C PRO A 29 1.22 -27.08 21.29
N GLN A 30 -0.07 -26.89 21.54
CA GLN A 30 -1.06 -26.52 20.55
C GLN A 30 -0.95 -25.02 20.24
N SER A 31 -0.61 -24.71 18.99
CA SER A 31 -0.67 -23.35 18.45
C SER A 31 -2.11 -22.85 18.40
N ILE A 32 -2.31 -21.56 18.61
CA ILE A 32 -3.61 -20.91 18.41
C ILE A 32 -3.74 -20.52 16.94
N SER A 33 -4.88 -20.86 16.33
CA SER A 33 -5.16 -20.48 14.95
C SER A 33 -5.30 -18.96 14.81
N ILE A 34 -4.54 -18.39 13.90
CA ILE A 34 -4.73 -17.01 13.43
C ILE A 34 -5.97 -16.99 12.53
N THR A 35 -6.84 -16.00 12.74
CA THR A 35 -7.89 -15.66 11.80
C THR A 35 -7.51 -14.39 11.04
N THR A 36 -7.73 -14.39 9.73
CA THR A 36 -7.51 -13.20 8.89
C THR A 36 -8.82 -12.47 8.68
N TRP A 37 -8.84 -11.16 8.95
CA TRP A 37 -10.00 -10.31 8.68
C TRP A 37 -9.52 -8.98 8.07
N ASP A 38 -10.07 -8.60 6.91
CA ASP A 38 -9.70 -7.39 6.18
C ASP A 38 -8.18 -7.19 6.01
N GLU A 39 -7.49 -8.22 5.54
CA GLU A 39 -6.03 -8.26 5.32
C GLU A 39 -5.18 -8.14 6.62
N ASN A 40 -5.79 -7.93 7.78
CA ASN A 40 -5.11 -7.95 9.07
C ASN A 40 -5.14 -9.38 9.64
N GLN A 41 -4.09 -9.73 10.37
CA GLN A 41 -4.03 -10.96 11.15
C GLN A 41 -4.50 -10.67 12.57
N TYR A 42 -5.45 -11.47 13.04
CA TYR A 42 -5.96 -11.40 14.41
C TYR A 42 -5.79 -12.74 15.10
N TYR A 43 -5.52 -12.66 16.40
CA TYR A 43 -5.81 -13.74 17.31
C TYR A 43 -7.21 -13.54 17.89
N HIS A 44 -8.05 -14.56 17.69
CA HIS A 44 -9.30 -14.68 18.42
C HIS A 44 -9.04 -15.55 19.65
N TYR A 45 -9.28 -15.00 20.84
CA TYR A 45 -9.23 -15.80 22.07
C TYR A 45 -10.41 -15.47 22.96
N THR A 46 -10.92 -16.52 23.60
CA THR A 46 -12.01 -16.43 24.56
C THR A 46 -11.41 -16.63 25.95
N THR A 47 -11.53 -15.63 26.80
CA THR A 47 -11.23 -15.78 28.23
C THR A 47 -12.52 -16.10 28.97
N LYS A 48 -12.41 -16.88 30.05
CA LYS A 48 -13.53 -17.15 30.95
C LYS A 48 -13.16 -16.67 32.35
N LYS A 49 -13.80 -15.61 32.83
CA LYS A 49 -13.63 -15.10 34.20
C LYS A 49 -15.01 -15.09 34.86
N ASN A 50 -15.14 -15.68 36.05
CA ASN A 50 -16.39 -15.69 36.82
C ASN A 50 -17.64 -16.18 36.04
N ARG A 51 -17.48 -17.23 35.22
CA ARG A 51 -18.53 -17.78 34.32
C ARG A 51 -18.90 -16.90 33.13
N GLU A 52 -18.46 -15.65 33.05
CA GLU A 52 -18.59 -14.82 31.86
C GLU A 52 -17.53 -15.20 30.83
N ARG A 53 -17.95 -15.25 29.56
CA ARG A 53 -17.06 -15.44 28.41
C ARG A 53 -16.86 -14.10 27.75
N THR A 54 -15.61 -13.66 27.67
CA THR A 54 -15.24 -12.46 26.93
C THR A 54 -14.47 -12.91 25.69
N ASN A 55 -14.97 -12.55 24.52
CA ASN A 55 -14.23 -12.72 23.27
C ASN A 55 -13.43 -11.45 23.03
N ALA A 56 -12.12 -11.61 22.81
CA ALA A 56 -11.25 -10.51 22.45
C ALA A 56 -10.58 -10.81 21.10
N LEU A 57 -10.50 -9.78 20.27
CA LEU A 57 -9.71 -9.76 19.05
C LEU A 57 -8.49 -8.91 19.30
N ILE A 58 -7.30 -9.50 19.18
CA ILE A 58 -6.04 -8.78 19.27
C ILE A 58 -5.34 -8.92 17.93
N LYS A 59 -4.84 -7.82 17.38
CA LYS A 59 -4.01 -7.86 16.17
C LYS A 59 -2.66 -8.49 16.49
N VAL A 60 -2.22 -9.40 15.63
CA VAL A 60 -0.98 -10.16 15.84
C VAL A 60 0.23 -9.24 15.91
N ASP A 61 0.31 -8.24 15.04
CA ASP A 61 1.44 -7.32 14.96
C ASP A 61 1.53 -6.37 16.16
N GLU A 62 0.41 -5.82 16.64
CA GLU A 62 0.36 -5.04 17.88
C GLU A 62 0.77 -5.88 19.09
N LEU A 63 0.30 -7.14 19.18
CA LEU A 63 0.69 -8.06 20.26
C LEU A 63 2.19 -8.38 20.22
N MET A 64 2.74 -8.61 19.03
CA MET A 64 4.17 -8.84 18.81
C MET A 64 4.98 -7.64 19.29
N VAL A 65 4.61 -6.43 18.86
CA VAL A 65 5.30 -5.21 19.28
C VAL A 65 5.23 -5.04 20.79
N GLN A 66 4.04 -5.14 21.40
CA GLN A 66 3.89 -5.00 22.85
C GLN A 66 4.69 -6.04 23.63
N SER A 67 4.82 -7.26 23.14
CA SER A 67 5.51 -8.35 23.85
C SER A 67 7.03 -8.23 23.76
N PHE A 68 7.57 -7.86 22.60
CA PHE A 68 9.02 -7.84 22.35
C PHE A 68 9.67 -6.47 22.58
N TYR A 69 8.88 -5.40 22.60
CA TYR A 69 9.35 -4.05 22.89
C TYR A 69 8.90 -3.53 24.26
N HIS A 70 8.34 -4.39 25.12
CA HIS A 70 8.00 -4.02 26.50
C HIS A 70 9.23 -3.45 27.24
N GLY A 71 9.04 -2.34 27.96
CA GLY A 71 10.10 -1.64 28.69
C GLY A 71 11.10 -0.87 27.81
N ARG A 72 10.92 -0.83 26.48
CA ARG A 72 11.72 0.02 25.58
C ARG A 72 11.11 1.40 25.33
N TYR A 73 9.87 1.60 25.77
CA TYR A 73 9.09 2.82 25.63
C TYR A 73 8.39 3.11 26.96
N ASP A 74 7.97 4.35 27.19
CA ASP A 74 7.22 4.69 28.38
C ASP A 74 5.85 3.98 28.32
N ASP A 75 5.34 3.46 29.43
CA ASP A 75 4.02 2.81 29.46
C ASP A 75 2.89 3.81 29.11
N SER A 76 3.18 5.12 29.19
CA SER A 76 2.30 6.18 28.69
C SER A 76 2.36 6.42 27.18
N ASP A 77 3.39 5.91 26.48
CA ASP A 77 3.51 6.03 25.02
C ASP A 77 2.49 5.11 24.34
N ARG A 78 1.47 5.74 23.76
CA ARG A 78 0.49 5.02 22.96
C ARG A 78 1.10 4.60 21.63
N LEU A 79 1.14 3.30 21.37
CA LEU A 79 1.44 2.76 20.04
C LEU A 79 0.48 3.36 19.00
N VAL A 80 1.03 4.15 18.07
CA VAL A 80 0.30 4.83 16.99
C VAL A 80 0.07 3.87 15.82
N ALA A 81 1.10 3.11 15.43
CA ALA A 81 1.02 2.16 14.33
C ALA A 81 2.08 1.05 14.46
N VAL A 82 1.83 -0.06 13.77
CA VAL A 82 2.84 -1.09 13.48
C VAL A 82 2.98 -1.20 11.97
N ILE A 83 4.18 -0.95 11.45
CA ILE A 83 4.45 -1.01 10.01
C ILE A 83 5.20 -2.29 9.68
N HIS A 84 4.75 -3.00 8.65
CA HIS A 84 5.44 -4.18 8.12
C HIS A 84 6.45 -3.73 7.06
N HIS A 85 7.74 -3.99 7.30
CA HIS A 85 8.82 -3.49 6.45
C HIS A 85 8.72 -4.03 5.02
N ASP A 86 8.37 -5.30 4.88
CA ASP A 86 8.16 -6.02 3.63
C ASP A 86 6.80 -5.75 2.96
N ARG A 87 5.89 -5.05 3.66
CA ARG A 87 4.51 -4.75 3.27
C ARG A 87 3.56 -5.94 3.25
N PHE A 88 3.98 -7.10 3.74
CA PHE A 88 3.14 -8.29 3.86
C PHE A 88 2.60 -8.37 5.29
N ARG A 89 1.34 -7.99 5.48
CA ARG A 89 0.65 -8.06 6.79
C ARG A 89 0.61 -9.46 7.39
N SER A 90 0.88 -10.50 6.59
CA SER A 90 0.97 -11.88 7.07
C SER A 90 2.33 -12.24 7.68
N ASN A 91 3.34 -11.40 7.50
CA ASN A 91 4.67 -11.60 8.05
C ASN A 91 4.81 -10.82 9.36
N CYS A 92 4.30 -11.42 10.44
CA CYS A 92 4.37 -10.83 11.77
C CYS A 92 5.70 -11.11 12.49
N ALA A 93 6.75 -11.51 11.77
CA ALA A 93 8.05 -11.70 12.38
C ALA A 93 8.56 -10.38 12.99
N ILE A 94 9.09 -10.43 14.21
CA ILE A 94 9.41 -9.21 14.97
C ILE A 94 10.45 -8.32 14.27
N ASN A 95 11.34 -8.90 13.48
CA ASN A 95 12.34 -8.19 12.67
C ASN A 95 11.74 -7.52 11.42
N ASN A 96 10.52 -7.86 11.03
CA ASN A 96 9.76 -7.20 9.97
C ASN A 96 8.86 -6.08 10.50
N LEU A 97 8.58 -6.05 11.81
CA LEU A 97 7.68 -5.06 12.42
C LEU A 97 8.46 -3.82 12.87
N VAL A 98 7.95 -2.66 12.46
CA VAL A 98 8.45 -1.34 12.85
C VAL A 98 7.41 -0.69 13.74
N PRO A 99 7.65 -0.62 15.06
CA PRO A 99 6.71 0.02 15.96
C PRO A 99 6.82 1.55 15.85
N ILE A 100 5.67 2.22 15.84
CA ILE A 100 5.56 3.67 15.71
C ILE A 100 4.75 4.21 16.89
N PHE A 101 5.33 5.12 17.65
CA PHE A 101 4.76 5.69 18.88
C PHE A 101 4.37 7.15 18.73
N THR A 102 4.90 7.84 17.70
CA THR A 102 4.51 9.22 17.40
C THR A 102 4.20 9.40 15.92
N ILE A 103 3.44 10.45 15.63
CA ILE A 103 3.14 10.85 14.26
C ILE A 103 4.43 11.27 13.52
N GLU A 104 5.38 11.90 14.19
CA GLU A 104 6.66 12.32 13.63
C GLU A 104 7.52 11.11 13.24
N GLN A 105 7.48 10.04 14.03
CA GLN A 105 8.11 8.76 13.67
C GLN A 105 7.45 8.17 12.42
N LEU A 106 6.11 8.18 12.35
CA LEU A 106 5.36 7.71 11.18
C LEU A 106 5.75 8.49 9.92
N GLN A 107 5.74 9.82 10.01
CA GLN A 107 6.12 10.73 8.94
C GLN A 107 7.56 10.47 8.50
N SER A 108 8.51 10.40 9.42
CA SER A 108 9.93 10.18 9.14
C SER A 108 10.16 8.83 8.46
N TYR A 109 9.49 7.78 8.94
CA TYR A 109 9.54 6.45 8.32
C TYR A 109 9.08 6.50 6.87
N PHE A 110 7.91 7.09 6.59
CA PHE A 110 7.39 7.15 5.23
C PHE A 110 8.15 8.11 4.33
N VAL A 111 8.68 9.23 4.83
CA VAL A 111 9.57 10.11 4.06
C VAL A 111 10.82 9.35 3.61
N TYR A 112 11.47 8.61 4.52
CA TYR A 112 12.62 7.77 4.19
C TYR A 112 12.27 6.69 3.16
N ARG A 113 11.20 5.91 3.42
CA ARG A 113 10.80 4.81 2.54
C ARG A 113 10.39 5.30 1.15
N LEU A 114 9.62 6.39 1.06
CA LEU A 114 9.21 6.94 -0.23
C LEU A 114 10.41 7.47 -1.03
N LYS A 115 11.36 8.15 -0.36
CA LYS A 115 12.61 8.56 -1.00
C LYS A 115 13.40 7.37 -1.57
N LEU A 116 13.47 6.25 -0.86
CA LEU A 116 14.10 5.03 -1.39
C LEU A 116 13.36 4.44 -2.58
N ILE A 117 12.02 4.55 -2.61
CA ILE A 117 11.18 3.94 -3.64
C ILE A 117 11.20 4.74 -4.94
N ASP A 118 11.03 6.07 -4.88
CA ASP A 118 10.86 6.88 -6.08
C ASP A 118 11.87 8.03 -6.23
N GLY A 119 12.85 8.11 -5.33
CA GLY A 119 13.89 9.14 -5.34
C GLY A 119 13.39 10.55 -5.02
N GLN A 120 12.10 10.74 -4.73
CA GLN A 120 11.55 12.07 -4.50
C GLN A 120 11.76 12.52 -3.06
N HIS A 121 11.90 13.83 -2.90
CA HIS A 121 11.87 14.45 -1.59
C HIS A 121 10.42 14.62 -1.16
N TYR A 122 10.06 13.98 -0.05
CA TYR A 122 8.77 14.14 0.60
C TYR A 122 8.90 15.03 1.84
N ARG A 123 7.88 15.83 2.09
CA ARG A 123 7.71 16.64 3.30
C ARG A 123 6.28 16.54 3.80
N VAL A 124 6.07 16.82 5.08
CA VAL A 124 4.73 16.91 5.66
C VAL A 124 3.97 18.06 4.98
N ALA A 125 2.72 17.81 4.59
CA ALA A 125 1.89 18.83 3.97
C ALA A 125 1.53 19.94 4.98
N VAL A 126 1.49 21.18 4.48
CA VAL A 126 1.25 22.37 5.32
C VAL A 126 -0.02 23.09 4.84
N SER A 127 -0.93 23.36 5.77
CA SER A 127 -2.21 24.03 5.52
C SER A 127 -2.05 25.50 5.12
N ASN A 128 -3.02 26.06 4.38
CA ASN A 128 -3.15 27.52 4.20
C ASN A 128 -3.71 28.27 5.39
N LYS A 129 -4.34 27.52 6.29
CA LYS A 129 -5.04 27.99 7.46
C LYS A 129 -4.56 27.13 8.62
N GLN A 130 -3.29 27.30 9.00
CA GLN A 130 -2.64 26.47 10.03
C GLN A 130 -3.29 26.68 11.40
N GLU A 131 -3.89 27.85 11.60
CA GLU A 131 -4.70 28.25 12.73
C GLU A 131 -6.07 27.55 12.77
N GLU A 132 -6.59 27.04 11.64
CA GLU A 132 -7.87 26.32 11.59
C GLU A 132 -7.69 24.79 11.63
N TYR A 133 -6.69 24.28 10.90
CA TYR A 133 -6.48 22.84 10.76
C TYR A 133 -5.06 22.49 10.30
N SER A 134 -4.68 21.24 10.56
CA SER A 134 -3.40 20.66 10.15
C SER A 134 -3.56 19.59 9.07
N LEU A 135 -2.49 19.36 8.30
CA LEU A 135 -2.41 18.32 7.26
C LEU A 135 -1.29 17.31 7.58
N HIS A 136 -1.02 17.09 8.86
CA HIS A 136 0.13 16.30 9.31
C HIS A 136 0.04 14.81 8.92
N MET A 137 -1.16 14.33 8.58
CA MET A 137 -1.40 12.98 8.05
C MET A 137 -1.19 12.85 6.53
N TYR A 138 -0.63 13.88 5.87
CA TYR A 138 -0.31 13.84 4.45
C TYR A 138 1.15 14.22 4.21
N LEU A 139 1.79 13.48 3.30
CA LEU A 139 3.11 13.81 2.77
C LEU A 139 2.95 14.29 1.33
N VAL A 140 3.69 15.33 0.96
CA VAL A 140 3.74 15.86 -0.41
C VAL A 140 5.16 15.76 -0.96
N SER A 141 5.27 15.28 -2.19
CA SER A 141 6.55 15.20 -2.90
C SER A 141 6.89 16.51 -3.59
N SER A 142 8.17 16.73 -3.88
CA SER A 142 8.64 17.87 -4.67
C SER A 142 8.07 17.93 -6.11
N LYS A 143 7.48 16.82 -6.60
CA LYS A 143 6.79 16.74 -7.91
C LYS A 143 5.27 16.90 -7.81
N GLY A 144 4.72 17.08 -6.62
CA GLY A 144 3.28 17.24 -6.40
C GLY A 144 2.49 15.96 -6.23
N SER A 145 3.13 14.82 -5.98
CA SER A 145 2.41 13.62 -5.53
C SER A 145 2.05 13.73 -4.04
N VAL A 146 0.86 13.30 -3.66
CA VAL A 146 0.40 13.29 -2.25
C VAL A 146 0.27 11.86 -1.76
N PHE A 147 0.78 11.57 -0.57
CA PHE A 147 0.69 10.29 0.12
C PHE A 147 -0.09 10.48 1.43
N SER A 148 -1.09 9.64 1.68
CA SER A 148 -1.88 9.68 2.91
C SER A 148 -1.35 8.67 3.93
N LEU A 149 -1.11 9.14 5.15
CA LEU A 149 -0.70 8.31 6.29
C LEU A 149 -1.89 7.58 6.92
N TYR A 150 -3.14 7.95 6.62
CA TYR A 150 -4.33 7.24 7.13
C TYR A 150 -4.46 5.84 6.52
N ASN A 151 -4.10 5.69 5.25
CA ASN A 151 -4.29 4.45 4.49
C ASN A 151 -2.99 3.93 3.83
N TYR A 152 -1.86 4.59 4.12
CA TYR A 152 -0.55 4.27 3.57
C TYR A 152 -0.52 4.20 2.03
N ALA A 153 -1.26 5.10 1.38
CA ALA A 153 -1.44 5.07 -0.07
C ALA A 153 -1.22 6.44 -0.72
N ARG A 154 -0.78 6.40 -1.99
CA ARG A 154 -0.74 7.60 -2.84
C ARG A 154 -2.16 8.02 -3.17
N MET A 155 -2.43 9.31 -3.08
CA MET A 155 -3.71 9.89 -3.44
C MET A 155 -3.76 10.19 -4.94
N ALA A 156 -4.89 9.89 -5.57
CA ALA A 156 -5.16 10.33 -6.93
C ALA A 156 -5.64 11.80 -6.90
N PRO A 157 -5.08 12.70 -7.72
CA PRO A 157 -5.62 14.04 -7.86
C PRO A 157 -7.01 13.98 -8.52
N THR A 158 -7.84 14.97 -8.22
CA THR A 158 -9.12 15.19 -8.89
C THR A 158 -8.86 15.63 -10.33
N LYS A 159 -9.84 15.40 -11.21
CA LYS A 159 -9.78 15.75 -12.63
C LYS A 159 -9.99 17.26 -12.87
N THR A 160 -9.26 18.09 -12.11
CA THR A 160 -9.27 19.56 -12.24
C THR A 160 -7.99 20.03 -12.94
N LEU A 161 -8.01 21.26 -13.43
CA LEU A 161 -6.88 21.88 -14.15
C LEU A 161 -5.57 21.89 -13.33
N TYR A 162 -5.69 21.94 -11.99
CA TYR A 162 -4.56 22.11 -11.07
C TYR A 162 -4.18 20.83 -10.30
N ALA A 163 -4.73 19.67 -10.69
CA ALA A 163 -4.56 18.40 -9.99
C ALA A 163 -4.81 18.56 -8.47
N SER A 164 -6.01 18.99 -8.10
CA SER A 164 -6.37 19.22 -6.70
C SER A 164 -6.58 17.91 -5.93
N TYR A 165 -6.49 17.95 -4.61
CA TYR A 165 -6.72 16.80 -3.74
C TYR A 165 -7.89 17.05 -2.79
N TYR A 166 -8.66 16.01 -2.51
CA TYR A 166 -9.73 16.03 -1.51
C TYR A 166 -9.19 15.41 -0.22
N LEU A 167 -8.85 16.27 0.75
CA LEU A 167 -8.16 15.89 1.98
C LEU A 167 -9.11 15.97 3.18
N ALA A 168 -8.95 15.06 4.13
CA ALA A 168 -9.53 15.14 5.48
C ALA A 168 -8.45 15.66 6.44
N PRO A 169 -8.43 16.96 6.76
CA PRO A 169 -7.50 17.53 7.73
C PRO A 169 -7.95 17.26 9.17
N ASP A 170 -7.01 17.43 10.11
CA ASP A 170 -7.30 17.43 11.53
C ASP A 170 -7.54 18.87 11.99
N TYR A 171 -8.77 19.16 12.41
CA TYR A 171 -9.20 20.48 12.89
C TYR A 171 -8.84 20.67 14.36
N HIS A 172 -8.43 21.89 14.72
CA HIS A 172 -8.16 22.24 16.11
C HIS A 172 -9.43 22.44 16.93
N GLU A 173 -10.51 22.85 16.25
CA GLU A 173 -11.85 23.00 16.81
C GLU A 173 -12.82 21.96 16.22
N ALA A 174 -14.10 22.05 16.58
CA ALA A 174 -15.14 21.20 16.01
C ALA A 174 -15.12 21.28 14.48
N PRO A 175 -15.07 20.14 13.77
CA PRO A 175 -15.00 20.16 12.33
C PRO A 175 -16.27 20.79 11.72
N PRO A 176 -16.14 21.54 10.63
CA PRO A 176 -17.29 22.08 9.91
C PRO A 176 -18.15 20.95 9.34
N LYS A 177 -19.41 21.24 8.98
CA LYS A 177 -20.36 20.28 8.41
C LYS A 177 -19.78 19.45 7.25
N ASN A 178 -18.90 20.04 6.45
CA ASN A 178 -18.06 19.32 5.49
C ASN A 178 -16.61 19.31 5.99
N PRO A 179 -16.14 18.19 6.55
CA PRO A 179 -14.80 18.12 7.13
C PRO A 179 -13.71 18.11 6.06
N TYR A 180 -14.03 17.87 4.78
CA TYR A 180 -13.03 17.76 3.74
C TYR A 180 -12.64 19.10 3.12
N ARG A 181 -11.45 19.16 2.54
CA ARG A 181 -10.88 20.33 1.85
C ARG A 181 -10.35 19.97 0.48
N TYR A 182 -10.71 20.78 -0.51
CA TYR A 182 -10.09 20.77 -1.82
C TYR A 182 -8.86 21.66 -1.80
N VAL A 183 -7.68 21.07 -1.99
CA VAL A 183 -6.41 21.80 -2.00
C VAL A 183 -5.66 21.53 -3.30
N GLY A 184 -5.21 22.59 -3.99
CA GLY A 184 -4.43 22.44 -5.22
C GLY A 184 -3.08 21.79 -4.98
N GLY A 185 -2.66 20.86 -5.85
CA GLY A 185 -1.36 20.17 -5.70
C GLY A 185 -0.18 21.14 -5.63
N HIS A 186 -0.14 22.13 -6.52
CA HIS A 186 0.86 23.21 -6.50
C HIS A 186 0.89 23.99 -5.18
N VAL A 187 -0.25 24.20 -4.52
CA VAL A 187 -0.30 24.90 -3.21
C VAL A 187 0.35 24.05 -2.12
N LEU A 188 0.08 22.74 -2.11
CA LEU A 188 0.69 21.81 -1.17
C LEU A 188 2.21 21.77 -1.35
N VAL A 189 2.70 21.68 -2.59
CA VAL A 189 4.13 21.67 -2.89
C VAL A 189 4.78 22.99 -2.49
N ALA A 190 4.23 24.12 -2.91
CA ALA A 190 4.80 25.42 -2.61
C ALA A 190 4.93 25.65 -1.11
N ARG A 191 3.92 25.30 -0.32
CA ARG A 191 3.99 25.45 1.14
C ARG A 191 5.00 24.53 1.82
N ALA A 192 5.15 23.31 1.33
CA ALA A 192 6.06 22.37 1.95
C ALA A 192 7.53 22.67 1.59
N PHE A 193 7.80 23.22 0.40
CA PHE A 193 9.16 23.33 -0.13
C PHE A 193 9.67 24.76 -0.33
N ILE A 194 8.82 25.78 -0.39
CA ILE A 194 9.22 27.17 -0.65
C ILE A 194 9.08 28.00 0.63
N SER A 195 10.22 28.41 1.20
CA SER A 195 10.29 29.16 2.47
C SER A 195 9.59 30.52 2.41
N GLU A 196 9.55 31.16 1.25
CA GLU A 196 8.94 32.48 1.04
C GLU A 196 7.42 32.43 0.94
N MET A 197 6.79 31.25 1.06
CA MET A 197 5.35 31.06 0.95
C MET A 197 4.61 31.54 2.22
N SER A 198 4.42 32.85 2.33
CA SER A 198 3.67 33.49 3.42
C SER A 198 2.13 33.39 3.23
N PRO A 199 1.33 33.57 4.29
CA PRO A 199 -0.11 33.76 4.17
C PRO A 199 -0.46 34.85 3.13
N GLY A 200 -1.52 34.62 2.36
CA GLY A 200 -2.02 35.55 1.35
C GLY A 200 -1.29 35.53 -0.02
N LYS A 201 -0.12 34.90 -0.14
CA LYS A 201 0.53 34.73 -1.45
C LYS A 201 -0.20 33.69 -2.31
N GLN A 202 -0.20 33.93 -3.61
CA GLN A 202 -0.66 32.99 -4.65
C GLN A 202 0.54 32.26 -5.22
N VAL A 203 0.32 31.05 -5.73
CA VAL A 203 1.37 30.24 -6.36
C VAL A 203 1.18 30.33 -7.87
N HIS A 204 2.24 30.73 -8.56
CA HIS A 204 2.28 30.83 -10.01
C HIS A 204 3.11 29.71 -10.62
N HIS A 205 2.64 29.14 -11.73
CA HIS A 205 3.36 28.17 -12.54
C HIS A 205 4.21 28.89 -13.59
N VAL A 206 5.53 28.79 -13.48
CA VAL A 206 6.50 29.52 -14.32
C VAL A 206 6.37 29.15 -15.80
N ASP A 207 6.09 27.88 -16.11
CA ASP A 207 5.88 27.39 -17.47
C ASP A 207 4.45 27.59 -18.01
N GLY A 208 3.55 28.17 -17.22
CA GLY A 208 2.12 28.32 -17.56
C GLY A 208 1.32 27.01 -17.61
N ASN A 209 1.91 25.86 -17.29
CA ASN A 209 1.25 24.57 -17.25
C ASN A 209 0.74 24.26 -15.82
N PRO A 210 -0.57 24.34 -15.57
CA PRO A 210 -1.14 24.15 -14.24
C PRO A 210 -1.05 22.72 -13.69
N CYS A 211 -0.70 21.74 -14.55
CA CYS A 211 -0.49 20.35 -14.15
C CYS A 211 0.97 20.06 -13.77
N ASN A 212 1.93 20.94 -14.13
CA ASN A 212 3.33 20.79 -13.74
C ASN A 212 3.56 21.33 -12.33
N ASN A 213 3.28 20.51 -11.33
CA ASN A 213 3.40 20.88 -9.91
C ASN A 213 4.82 20.70 -9.34
N HIS A 214 5.85 20.58 -10.18
CA HIS A 214 7.23 20.47 -9.70
C HIS A 214 7.64 21.74 -8.96
N VAL A 215 8.31 21.62 -7.80
CA VAL A 215 8.69 22.77 -6.96
C VAL A 215 9.45 23.86 -7.72
N SER A 216 10.36 23.49 -8.63
CA SER A 216 11.12 24.45 -9.45
C SER A 216 10.28 25.20 -10.47
N ASN A 217 9.06 24.71 -10.77
CA ASN A 217 8.10 25.37 -11.64
C ASN A 217 7.13 26.29 -10.87
N LEU A 218 7.25 26.36 -9.54
CA LEU A 218 6.33 27.13 -8.70
C LEU A 218 7.03 28.36 -8.13
N ARG A 219 6.34 29.50 -8.17
CA ARG A 219 6.81 30.75 -7.57
C ARG A 219 5.71 31.41 -6.73
N PRO A 220 5.97 31.79 -5.48
CA PRO A 220 5.03 32.56 -4.69
C PRO A 220 4.99 34.02 -5.19
N MET A 221 3.79 34.56 -5.35
CA MET A 221 3.53 35.93 -5.83
C MET A 221 2.48 36.61 -4.96
N THR A 222 2.54 37.95 -4.90
CA THR A 222 1.42 38.71 -4.34
C THR A 222 0.22 38.64 -5.30
N PRO A 223 -1.03 38.74 -4.82
CA PRO A 223 -2.19 38.77 -5.69
C PRO A 223 -2.12 39.86 -6.78
N ARG A 224 -1.56 41.04 -6.44
CA ARG A 224 -1.37 42.16 -7.36
C ARG A 224 -0.41 41.80 -8.50
N ASP A 225 0.73 41.20 -8.17
CA ASP A 225 1.75 40.84 -9.16
C ASP A 225 1.28 39.68 -10.03
N HIS A 226 0.60 38.69 -9.43
CA HIS A 226 0.03 37.56 -10.15
C HIS A 226 -1.00 38.02 -11.18
N LEU A 227 -1.91 38.93 -10.78
CA LEU A 227 -2.89 39.52 -11.69
C LEU A 227 -2.23 40.35 -12.81
N ARG A 228 -1.21 41.15 -12.48
CA ARG A 228 -0.47 41.94 -13.48
C ARG A 228 0.20 41.04 -14.53
N LEU A 229 0.82 39.95 -14.08
CA LEU A 229 1.44 38.97 -14.96
C LEU A 229 0.39 38.31 -15.88
N HIS A 230 -0.72 37.83 -15.30
CA HIS A 230 -1.82 37.24 -16.09
C HIS A 230 -2.49 38.22 -17.05
N ARG A 231 -2.53 39.52 -16.75
CA ARG A 231 -3.02 40.55 -17.69
C ARG A 231 -2.07 40.78 -18.87
N SER A 232 -0.76 40.61 -18.65
CA SER A 232 0.25 40.75 -19.72
C SER A 232 0.32 39.54 -20.64
N LEU A 233 -0.13 38.37 -20.16
CA LEU A 233 -0.36 37.19 -20.98
C LEU A 233 -1.67 37.42 -21.76
N LEU A 234 -1.56 37.93 -22.99
CA LEU A 234 -2.72 38.18 -23.86
C LEU A 234 -3.63 36.94 -23.95
N PRO A 235 -4.95 37.08 -24.20
CA PRO A 235 -5.92 35.98 -24.26
C PRO A 235 -5.68 34.93 -25.35
N SER A 236 -4.56 34.97 -26.06
CA SER A 236 -4.21 34.09 -27.18
C SER A 236 -4.07 32.60 -26.82
N PHE A 237 -4.18 32.22 -25.54
CA PHE A 237 -4.31 30.82 -25.15
C PHE A 237 -5.76 30.33 -25.34
N ASN A 238 -6.08 30.01 -26.60
CA ASN A 238 -7.17 29.12 -26.95
C ASN A 238 -6.88 27.76 -26.28
N ASN A 239 -7.44 27.55 -25.08
CA ASN A 239 -7.22 26.43 -24.17
C ASN A 239 -7.76 25.09 -24.70
N LYS A 240 -7.34 24.68 -25.91
CA LYS A 240 -7.54 23.35 -26.48
C LYS A 240 -6.33 22.42 -26.25
N VAL A 241 -5.55 22.64 -25.19
CA VAL A 241 -4.64 21.57 -24.73
C VAL A 241 -5.55 20.46 -24.18
N SER A 242 -5.70 19.39 -24.96
CA SER A 242 -6.58 18.27 -24.65
C SER A 242 -6.21 17.68 -23.29
N PHE A 243 -7.23 17.24 -22.56
CA PHE A 243 -7.07 16.64 -21.22
C PHE A 243 -6.12 15.43 -21.21
N THR A 244 -5.86 14.84 -22.37
CA THR A 244 -5.04 13.64 -22.57
C THR A 244 -3.53 13.87 -22.41
N SER A 245 -2.98 15.03 -22.79
CA SER A 245 -1.54 15.32 -22.57
C SER A 245 -1.22 15.82 -21.15
N LYS A 246 -2.25 16.08 -20.32
CA LYS A 246 -2.14 16.71 -19.00
C LYS A 246 -1.84 15.73 -17.85
N LEU A 247 -1.93 14.42 -18.07
CA LEU A 247 -1.73 13.38 -17.06
C LEU A 247 -0.31 12.78 -17.06
N GLU A 248 0.52 13.08 -18.07
CA GLU A 248 1.89 12.54 -18.16
C GLU A 248 2.80 13.01 -17.01
N ASN A 249 2.52 14.19 -16.43
CA ASN A 249 3.32 14.77 -15.34
C ASN A 249 2.83 14.41 -13.93
N THR A 250 1.68 13.75 -13.78
CA THR A 250 1.19 13.25 -12.49
C THR A 250 1.37 11.73 -12.44
N CYS A 251 2.62 11.30 -12.22
CA CYS A 251 3.02 9.94 -11.81
C CYS A 251 1.89 8.88 -11.81
N GLY A 252 1.66 8.27 -12.98
CA GLY A 252 1.19 6.90 -13.11
C GLY A 252 -0.31 6.65 -12.90
N HIS A 253 -1.15 7.14 -13.80
CA HIS A 253 -2.27 6.30 -14.24
C HIS A 253 -1.81 5.50 -15.46
N CYS A 254 -1.64 4.18 -15.27
CA CYS A 254 -1.40 3.22 -16.34
C CYS A 254 -2.64 3.15 -17.25
N PHE A 255 -2.71 4.03 -18.25
CA PHE A 255 -3.71 4.06 -19.31
C PHE A 255 -3.06 4.02 -20.70
N GLN A 256 -2.01 3.22 -20.87
CA GLN A 256 -1.69 2.72 -22.20
C GLN A 256 -2.38 1.37 -22.37
N GLU A 257 -3.42 1.36 -23.21
CA GLU A 257 -3.84 0.16 -23.91
C GLU A 257 -2.60 -0.42 -24.58
N ILE A 258 -2.11 -1.55 -24.05
CA ILE A 258 -1.23 -2.42 -24.80
C ILE A 258 -2.15 -3.07 -25.85
N GLU A 259 -2.15 -2.52 -27.05
CA GLU A 259 -2.70 -3.12 -28.27
C GLU A 259 -1.94 -4.42 -28.60
N SER A 260 -2.01 -5.42 -27.73
CA SER A 260 -1.56 -6.81 -27.97
C SER A 260 -1.73 -7.64 -26.68
N GLY A 261 -2.96 -7.94 -26.28
CA GLY A 261 -3.28 -9.08 -25.40
C GLY A 261 -2.53 -9.18 -24.05
N GLY A 262 -2.06 -8.07 -23.47
CA GLY A 262 -1.20 -8.06 -22.29
C GLY A 262 -1.96 -7.93 -20.95
N VAL A 263 -1.56 -8.75 -19.98
CA VAL A 263 -1.94 -8.74 -18.56
C VAL A 263 -2.03 -7.32 -17.98
N ARG A 264 -3.20 -6.96 -17.41
CA ARG A 264 -3.39 -5.70 -16.68
C ARG A 264 -2.85 -5.85 -15.27
N CYS A 265 -1.74 -5.18 -14.97
CA CYS A 265 -1.22 -5.14 -13.61
C CYS A 265 -2.12 -4.25 -12.73
N GLU A 266 -2.78 -4.83 -11.72
CA GLU A 266 -3.55 -4.08 -10.70
C GLU A 266 -2.62 -3.39 -9.68
N CYS A 267 -1.78 -2.47 -10.13
CA CYS A 267 -0.98 -1.60 -9.27
C CYS A 267 -1.78 -0.43 -8.67
N LYS A 268 -3.12 -0.46 -8.73
CA LYS A 268 -4.00 0.62 -8.27
C LYS A 268 -3.98 0.87 -6.75
N ARG A 269 -3.41 -0.06 -5.96
CA ARG A 269 -3.33 0.06 -4.49
C ARG A 269 -1.90 0.17 -3.95
N TYR A 270 -0.89 -0.15 -4.76
CA TYR A 270 0.50 -0.17 -4.32
C TYR A 270 1.44 0.28 -5.47
N PHE A 271 2.06 1.44 -5.24
CA PHE A 271 3.23 2.04 -5.87
C PHE A 271 3.86 1.24 -7.03
N CYS A 272 3.35 1.42 -8.25
CA CYS A 272 4.11 1.17 -9.47
C CYS A 272 4.20 2.51 -10.22
N ILE A 273 5.42 3.04 -10.38
CA ILE A 273 5.64 4.38 -10.93
C ILE A 273 6.89 4.43 -11.83
N GLU A 274 7.54 3.31 -12.11
CA GLU A 274 8.60 3.37 -13.11
C GLU A 274 7.97 3.40 -14.50
N ASP A 275 8.58 4.21 -15.37
CA ASP A 275 8.49 4.07 -16.83
C ASP A 275 8.34 2.59 -17.18
N VAL A 276 7.32 2.22 -17.97
CA VAL A 276 7.07 0.82 -18.34
C VAL A 276 8.37 0.18 -18.82
N ALA A 277 9.22 0.91 -19.54
CA ALA A 277 10.51 0.42 -20.02
C ALA A 277 11.55 0.13 -18.92
N ILE A 278 11.50 0.82 -17.79
CA ILE A 278 12.42 0.63 -16.64
C ILE A 278 11.82 -0.38 -15.66
N HIS A 279 10.50 -0.35 -15.41
CA HIS A 279 9.80 -1.40 -14.68
C HIS A 279 10.00 -2.76 -15.36
N CYS A 280 9.94 -2.81 -16.69
CA CYS A 280 10.28 -4.00 -17.47
C CYS A 280 11.77 -4.42 -17.37
N LYS A 281 12.62 -3.70 -16.66
CA LYS A 281 14.03 -4.06 -16.43
C LYS A 281 14.36 -4.30 -14.95
N THR A 282 13.61 -3.67 -14.04
CA THR A 282 13.82 -3.73 -12.58
C THR A 282 12.76 -4.58 -11.86
N CYS A 283 11.60 -4.81 -12.47
CA CYS A 283 10.57 -5.68 -11.94
C CYS A 283 11.11 -7.10 -11.90
N TRP A 284 11.05 -7.72 -10.72
CA TRP A 284 11.44 -9.12 -10.51
C TRP A 284 10.80 -10.05 -11.57
N TYR A 285 9.56 -9.77 -11.99
CA TYR A 285 8.88 -10.51 -13.08
C TYR A 285 9.63 -10.45 -14.42
N PHE A 286 10.20 -9.29 -14.77
CA PHE A 286 10.92 -9.10 -16.02
C PHE A 286 12.37 -9.57 -15.94
N GLN A 287 13.05 -9.37 -14.81
CA GLN A 287 14.39 -9.90 -14.58
C GLN A 287 14.43 -11.43 -14.69
N ASN A 288 13.34 -12.08 -14.27
CA ASN A 288 13.20 -13.53 -14.32
C ASN A 288 12.38 -14.01 -15.53
N GLN A 289 12.02 -13.15 -16.50
CA GLN A 289 11.17 -13.57 -17.63
C GLN A 289 11.81 -14.64 -18.51
N HIS A 290 13.14 -14.76 -18.46
CA HIS A 290 13.92 -15.79 -19.15
C HIS A 290 14.38 -16.91 -18.22
N ASP A 291 14.09 -16.81 -16.90
CA ASP A 291 14.38 -17.88 -15.95
C ASP A 291 13.50 -19.11 -16.30
N PRO A 292 14.11 -20.27 -16.60
CA PRO A 292 13.38 -21.49 -16.89
C PRO A 292 12.44 -21.92 -15.76
N ASP A 293 12.82 -21.71 -14.49
CA ASP A 293 12.02 -22.08 -13.33
C ASP A 293 10.85 -21.11 -13.10
N PHE A 294 11.01 -19.84 -13.47
CA PHE A 294 9.94 -18.85 -13.44
C PHE A 294 8.84 -19.16 -14.46
N ASN A 295 9.23 -19.65 -15.64
CA ASN A 295 8.32 -20.04 -16.71
C ASN A 295 7.82 -21.48 -16.60
N ARG A 296 8.42 -22.29 -15.71
CA ARG A 296 8.02 -23.68 -15.47
C ARG A 296 6.60 -23.75 -14.95
N PHE A 297 5.81 -24.61 -15.59
CA PHE A 297 4.44 -24.90 -15.17
C PHE A 297 4.44 -25.97 -14.10
N TYR A 298 3.64 -25.73 -13.07
CA TYR A 298 3.43 -26.63 -11.95
C TYR A 298 1.96 -27.06 -11.91
N PRO A 299 1.64 -28.31 -11.53
CA PRO A 299 0.26 -28.74 -11.30
C PRO A 299 -0.40 -27.84 -10.25
N CYS A 300 -1.59 -27.30 -10.55
CA CYS A 300 -2.24 -26.35 -9.65
C CYS A 300 -2.69 -27.01 -8.34
N VAL A 301 -2.50 -26.30 -7.22
CA VAL A 301 -3.02 -26.68 -5.91
C VAL A 301 -4.11 -25.72 -5.47
N ALA A 302 -5.23 -26.26 -4.98
CA ALA A 302 -6.34 -25.50 -4.38
C ALA A 302 -6.80 -26.18 -3.08
N GLU A 303 -7.35 -25.39 -2.15
CA GLU A 303 -7.72 -25.85 -0.80
C GLU A 303 -8.80 -26.94 -0.78
N SER A 304 -9.71 -26.95 -1.74
CA SER A 304 -10.90 -27.82 -1.72
C SER A 304 -11.26 -28.45 -3.06
N ALA A 305 -10.46 -28.22 -4.11
CA ALA A 305 -10.73 -28.65 -5.47
C ALA A 305 -9.58 -29.47 -6.04
N ASN A 306 -9.89 -30.49 -6.85
CA ASN A 306 -8.88 -31.23 -7.59
C ASN A 306 -8.64 -30.53 -8.93
N LEU A 307 -7.50 -29.84 -9.01
CA LEU A 307 -7.06 -29.07 -10.18
C LEU A 307 -5.86 -29.70 -10.88
N SER A 308 -5.66 -31.01 -10.73
CA SER A 308 -4.52 -31.74 -11.34
C SER A 308 -4.49 -31.66 -12.87
N HIS A 309 -5.62 -31.41 -13.53
CA HIS A 309 -5.75 -31.24 -14.97
C HIS A 309 -5.37 -29.84 -15.47
N ILE A 310 -5.01 -28.91 -14.58
CA ILE A 310 -4.46 -27.60 -14.96
C ILE A 310 -3.09 -27.39 -14.33
N SER A 311 -2.28 -26.59 -14.99
CA SER A 311 -0.97 -26.17 -14.51
C SER A 311 -0.83 -24.67 -14.62
N ILE A 312 -0.08 -24.09 -13.68
CA ILE A 312 0.18 -22.66 -13.57
C ILE A 312 1.67 -22.43 -13.36
N ASN A 313 2.22 -21.37 -13.95
CA ASN A 313 3.60 -20.95 -13.70
C ASN A 313 3.64 -19.72 -12.77
N GLN A 314 4.85 -19.26 -12.44
CA GLN A 314 5.02 -18.12 -11.54
C GLN A 314 4.55 -16.78 -12.13
N ARG A 315 4.30 -16.74 -13.44
CA ARG A 315 3.72 -15.59 -14.15
C ARG A 315 2.20 -15.50 -14.04
N GLY A 316 1.54 -16.55 -13.55
CA GLY A 316 0.08 -16.65 -13.58
C GLY A 316 -0.48 -17.11 -14.93
N HIS A 317 0.36 -17.58 -15.86
CA HIS A 317 -0.15 -18.25 -17.05
C HIS A 317 -0.72 -19.60 -16.64
N VAL A 318 -1.94 -19.89 -17.09
CA VAL A 318 -2.64 -21.14 -16.82
C VAL A 318 -2.80 -21.92 -18.11
N ARG A 319 -2.60 -23.23 -18.08
CA ARG A 319 -2.87 -24.15 -19.19
C ARG A 319 -3.41 -25.47 -18.67
N LYS A 320 -4.06 -26.26 -19.53
CA LYS A 320 -4.38 -27.65 -19.18
C LYS A 320 -3.10 -28.49 -19.08
N ALA A 321 -3.07 -29.45 -18.18
CA ALA A 321 -1.93 -30.33 -17.99
C ALA A 321 -1.65 -31.10 -19.29
N GLY A 322 -0.40 -31.03 -19.77
CA GLY A 322 0.02 -31.66 -21.03
C GLY A 322 -0.24 -30.81 -22.29
N GLU A 323 -1.00 -29.72 -22.20
CA GLU A 323 -1.23 -28.83 -23.34
C GLU A 323 -0.23 -27.66 -23.37
N GLN A 324 0.10 -27.17 -24.56
CA GLN A 324 0.93 -25.97 -24.73
C GLN A 324 0.09 -24.68 -24.73
N GLN A 325 -1.18 -24.76 -25.11
CA GLN A 325 -2.04 -23.60 -25.26
C GLN A 325 -2.43 -23.02 -23.89
N LEU A 326 -2.27 -21.70 -23.74
CA LEU A 326 -2.70 -20.99 -22.54
C LEU A 326 -4.22 -20.87 -22.52
N MET A 327 -4.81 -21.07 -21.34
CA MET A 327 -6.22 -20.82 -21.09
C MET A 327 -6.48 -19.31 -21.12
N LYS A 328 -7.63 -18.93 -21.70
CA LYS A 328 -8.11 -17.55 -21.64
C LYS A 328 -8.48 -17.19 -20.20
N LEU A 329 -8.01 -16.04 -19.74
CA LEU A 329 -8.34 -15.47 -18.44
C LEU A 329 -9.48 -14.47 -18.60
N ASP A 330 -10.44 -14.52 -17.68
CA ASP A 330 -11.53 -13.56 -17.56
C ASP A 330 -11.21 -12.55 -16.46
N ILE A 331 -11.62 -11.29 -16.64
CA ILE A 331 -11.57 -10.28 -15.57
C ILE A 331 -12.92 -10.27 -14.85
N VAL A 332 -12.93 -10.70 -13.59
CA VAL A 332 -14.12 -10.69 -12.73
C VAL A 332 -13.81 -9.86 -11.49
N GLU A 333 -14.57 -8.79 -11.28
CA GLU A 333 -14.39 -7.85 -10.16
C GLU A 333 -12.98 -7.25 -10.05
N GLY A 334 -12.31 -7.05 -11.19
CA GLY A 334 -10.93 -6.54 -11.27
C GLY A 334 -9.85 -7.64 -11.27
N TYR A 335 -10.18 -8.85 -10.83
CA TYR A 335 -9.21 -9.94 -10.73
C TYR A 335 -9.15 -10.78 -12.00
N GLU A 336 -7.94 -11.19 -12.38
CA GLU A 336 -7.74 -12.26 -13.36
C GLU A 336 -8.22 -13.58 -12.79
N THR A 337 -9.13 -14.21 -13.51
CA THR A 337 -9.77 -15.47 -13.14
C THR A 337 -9.67 -16.49 -14.26
N VAL A 338 -9.48 -17.76 -13.89
CA VAL A 338 -9.59 -18.89 -14.80
C VAL A 338 -10.80 -19.71 -14.41
N ARG A 339 -11.62 -20.06 -15.41
CA ARG A 339 -12.76 -20.96 -15.24
C ARG A 339 -12.36 -22.37 -15.67
N THR A 340 -12.56 -23.33 -14.78
CA THR A 340 -12.27 -24.74 -15.07
C THR A 340 -13.22 -25.64 -14.30
N ASN A 341 -13.42 -26.87 -14.77
CA ASN A 341 -14.22 -27.85 -14.06
C ASN A 341 -13.42 -28.37 -12.86
N ASP A 342 -14.02 -28.39 -11.68
CA ASP A 342 -13.48 -29.13 -10.55
C ASP A 342 -13.67 -30.63 -10.80
N MET A 343 -12.58 -31.38 -10.89
CA MET A 343 -12.63 -32.82 -11.22
C MET A 343 -13.39 -33.64 -10.17
N LYS A 344 -13.54 -33.14 -8.94
CA LYS A 344 -14.30 -33.84 -7.89
C LYS A 344 -15.80 -33.67 -8.07
N THR A 345 -16.26 -32.49 -8.48
CA THR A 345 -17.69 -32.14 -8.49
C THR A 345 -18.27 -32.03 -9.90
N GLY A 346 -17.44 -31.99 -10.93
CA GLY A 346 -17.83 -31.73 -12.32
C GLY A 346 -18.35 -30.31 -12.58
N LYS A 347 -18.42 -29.46 -11.55
CA LYS A 347 -18.95 -28.09 -11.66
C LYS A 347 -17.89 -27.16 -12.20
N LEU A 348 -18.32 -26.20 -13.03
CA LEU A 348 -17.47 -25.11 -13.48
C LEU A 348 -17.24 -24.13 -12.31
N VAL A 349 -15.99 -23.93 -11.93
CA VAL A 349 -15.58 -23.05 -10.83
C VAL A 349 -14.63 -21.97 -11.36
N SER A 350 -14.74 -20.76 -10.83
CA SER A 350 -13.84 -19.64 -11.14
C SER A 350 -12.77 -19.51 -10.06
N TYR A 351 -11.50 -19.50 -10.45
CA TYR A 351 -10.38 -19.33 -9.53
C TYR A 351 -9.62 -18.05 -9.85
N ARG A 352 -9.28 -17.27 -8.80
CA ARG A 352 -8.39 -16.11 -8.95
C ARG A 352 -6.97 -16.60 -9.21
N VAL A 353 -6.39 -16.20 -10.34
CA VAL A 353 -5.08 -16.68 -10.83
C VAL A 353 -3.99 -16.45 -9.80
N LYS A 354 -3.91 -15.25 -9.22
CA LYS A 354 -2.91 -14.92 -8.19
C LYS A 354 -2.98 -15.82 -6.95
N ARG A 355 -4.18 -16.27 -6.58
CA ARG A 355 -4.37 -17.20 -5.46
C ARG A 355 -3.84 -18.60 -5.82
N LEU A 356 -4.10 -19.06 -7.05
CA LEU A 356 -3.54 -20.32 -7.55
C LEU A 356 -2.01 -20.29 -7.60
N VAL A 357 -1.40 -19.20 -8.05
CA VAL A 357 0.05 -18.99 -8.05
C VAL A 357 0.60 -19.15 -6.63
N ALA A 358 0.01 -18.41 -5.67
CA ALA A 358 0.46 -18.43 -4.28
C ALA A 358 0.34 -19.81 -3.63
N LEU A 359 -0.78 -20.51 -3.84
CA LEU A 359 -1.00 -21.85 -3.27
C LEU A 359 -0.07 -22.89 -3.90
N THR A 360 0.11 -22.85 -5.22
CA THR A 360 0.90 -23.85 -5.95
C THR A 360 2.39 -23.71 -5.68
N ILE A 361 2.91 -22.47 -5.63
CA ILE A 361 4.35 -22.25 -5.43
C ILE A 361 4.73 -22.41 -3.96
N LYS A 362 3.94 -21.88 -3.02
CA LYS A 362 4.20 -22.07 -1.58
C LYS A 362 4.09 -23.54 -1.14
N ALA A 363 3.27 -24.35 -1.83
CA ALA A 363 3.20 -25.79 -1.55
C ALA A 363 4.53 -26.50 -1.87
N LYS A 364 5.24 -26.06 -2.93
CA LYS A 364 6.52 -26.64 -3.34
C LYS A 364 7.62 -26.37 -2.31
N ASP A 365 7.72 -25.13 -1.81
CA ASP A 365 8.70 -24.74 -0.79
C ASP A 365 8.55 -25.58 0.49
N ARG A 366 7.34 -26.06 0.79
CA ARG A 366 7.08 -26.95 1.94
C ARG A 366 7.42 -28.42 1.68
N THR A 367 7.55 -28.83 0.43
CA THR A 367 7.84 -30.22 0.04
C THR A 367 9.32 -30.47 -0.24
N ASN A 368 10.20 -29.48 -0.08
CA ASN A 368 11.62 -29.68 -0.17
C ASN A 368 12.09 -30.49 1.05
N PRO A 369 12.50 -31.76 0.90
CA PRO A 369 12.87 -32.62 2.03
C PRO A 369 14.09 -32.09 2.81
N ASN A 370 14.83 -31.12 2.26
CA ASN A 370 15.96 -30.48 2.91
C ASN A 370 15.57 -29.30 3.83
N ASP A 371 14.31 -28.82 3.79
CA ASP A 371 13.82 -27.76 4.70
C ASP A 371 13.19 -28.33 6.00
N VAL A 372 13.27 -29.64 6.21
CA VAL A 372 13.00 -30.31 7.49
C VAL A 372 14.32 -30.74 8.11
N THR A 373 15.21 -29.78 8.37
CA THR A 373 16.33 -29.97 9.30
C THR A 373 16.75 -28.63 9.89
N ILE A 374 16.09 -28.25 10.99
CA ILE A 374 16.65 -27.96 12.33
C ILE A 374 15.50 -27.55 13.24
#